data_AF-A0A3B8LH05-F1
#
_entry.id   AF-A0A3B8LH05-F1
#
_cell.length_a   1.000
_cell.length_b   1.000
_cell.length_c   1.000
_cell.angle_alpha   90.00
_cell.angle_beta   90.00
_cell.angle_gamma   90.00
#
_symmetry.space_group_name_H-M   'P 1'
#
loop_
_entity.id
_entity.type
_entity.pdbx_description
1 polymer ?
#
loop_
_entity_poly.entity_id
_entity_poly.type
_entity_poly.pdbx_seq_one_letter_code
_entity_poly.pdbx_strand_id
1 'polypeptide(L)'
;EGIACSQKHQALYLIKERGPRFILVTNMPTGTTHSPLTIKTHFDTPHLGLPQKVAGRTCPPDFGGAAVFGDFLYVLYRNARAIQKVDLKTFKTVATQSFAKTVKNLYTRDKPYGFAEGIVVTQANIYLIFDNNARARINQPKNRQPALLAFTRPKDF
;
A
#
# COMPACT_ATOMS: atom_id res chain seq x y z
N GLU A 1 5.58 4.63 0.94
CA GLU A 1 6.67 4.16 0.03
C GLU A 1 6.57 2.65 -0.09
N GLY A 2 7.47 1.95 -0.78
CA GLY A 2 7.46 0.49 -0.76
C GLY A 2 8.27 -0.19 -1.85
N ILE A 3 8.42 -1.49 -1.69
CA ILE A 3 9.02 -2.41 -2.66
C ILE A 3 8.16 -3.66 -2.76
N ALA A 4 7.97 -4.17 -3.96
CA ALA A 4 7.41 -5.49 -4.19
C ALA A 4 8.24 -6.24 -5.22
N CYS A 5 8.28 -7.56 -5.13
CA CYS A 5 9.07 -8.40 -6.02
C CYS A 5 8.19 -9.45 -6.70
N SER A 6 8.46 -9.72 -7.97
CA SER A 6 7.86 -10.84 -8.68
C SER A 6 8.94 -11.72 -9.29
N GLN A 7 9.09 -12.94 -8.77
CA GLN A 7 9.98 -13.93 -9.36
C GLN A 7 9.45 -14.41 -10.72
N LYS A 8 8.12 -14.57 -10.87
CA LYS A 8 7.50 -14.96 -12.15
C LYS A 8 7.80 -13.93 -13.25
N HIS A 9 7.69 -12.65 -12.93
CA HIS A 9 7.88 -11.54 -13.88
C HIS A 9 9.32 -11.02 -13.93
N GLN A 10 10.24 -11.59 -13.13
CA GLN A 10 11.65 -11.17 -13.01
C GLN A 10 11.78 -9.64 -12.86
N ALA A 11 10.99 -9.07 -11.94
CA ALA A 11 10.89 -7.63 -11.75
C ALA A 11 10.74 -7.22 -10.28
N LEU A 12 11.32 -6.06 -9.97
CA LEU A 12 10.99 -5.29 -8.76
C LEU A 12 10.06 -4.13 -9.13
N TYR A 13 9.17 -3.81 -8.21
CA TYR A 13 8.26 -2.68 -8.26
C TYR A 13 8.64 -1.72 -7.14
N LEU A 14 9.19 -0.56 -7.49
CA LEU A 14 9.63 0.45 -6.53
C LEU A 14 8.56 1.53 -6.43
N ILE A 15 8.02 1.73 -5.23
CA ILE A 15 6.84 2.55 -4.98
C ILE A 15 7.26 3.88 -4.38
N LYS A 16 7.25 4.94 -5.20
CA LYS A 16 7.53 6.30 -4.70
C LYS A 16 6.27 6.88 -4.08
N GLU A 17 6.32 7.16 -2.77
CA GLU A 17 5.15 7.56 -1.96
C GLU A 17 4.46 8.85 -2.39
N ARG A 18 5.21 9.96 -2.36
CA ARG A 18 4.71 11.34 -2.43
C ARG A 18 5.09 12.00 -3.73
N GLY A 19 4.41 13.10 -4.03
CA GLY A 19 4.62 13.94 -5.22
C GLY A 19 6.09 14.21 -5.57
N PRO A 20 6.53 13.90 -6.80
CA PRO A 20 5.83 13.11 -7.81
C PRO A 20 5.73 11.63 -7.39
N ARG A 21 4.51 11.10 -7.43
CA ARG A 21 4.18 9.71 -7.09
C ARG A 21 4.15 8.86 -8.35
N PHE A 22 4.77 7.69 -8.30
CA PHE A 22 4.76 6.71 -9.39
C PHE A 22 5.31 5.37 -8.90
N ILE A 23 5.16 4.35 -9.73
CA ILE A 23 5.70 3.00 -9.56
C ILE A 23 6.72 2.77 -10.65
N LEU A 24 7.97 2.49 -10.29
CA LEU A 24 9.00 2.06 -11.23
C LEU A 24 8.99 0.54 -11.32
N VAL A 25 9.12 0.01 -12.54
CA VAL A 25 9.37 -1.41 -12.78
C VAL A 25 10.83 -1.55 -13.17
N THR A 26 11.59 -2.38 -12.45
CA THR A 26 13.00 -2.63 -12.74
C THR A 26 13.24 -4.11 -13.04
N ASN A 27 14.44 -4.43 -13.54
CA ASN A 27 14.93 -5.81 -13.48
C ASN A 27 15.01 -6.31 -12.03
N MET A 28 14.79 -7.61 -11.85
CA MET A 28 15.20 -8.31 -10.63
C MET A 28 16.72 -8.46 -10.63
N PRO A 29 17.43 -8.08 -9.55
CA PRO A 29 18.83 -8.42 -9.39
C PRO A 29 19.00 -9.94 -9.33
N THR A 30 19.98 -10.47 -10.06
CA THR A 30 20.36 -11.89 -10.02
C THR A 30 21.75 -12.02 -9.42
N GLY A 31 21.90 -12.86 -8.38
CA GLY A 31 23.19 -13.15 -7.76
C GLY A 31 23.65 -12.15 -6.69
N THR A 32 24.91 -12.31 -6.25
CA THR A 32 25.57 -11.48 -5.21
C THR A 32 26.28 -10.26 -5.79
N THR A 33 26.42 -10.16 -7.12
CA THR A 33 27.09 -9.07 -7.80
C THR A 33 26.15 -7.89 -8.04
N HIS A 34 26.65 -6.67 -7.81
CA HIS A 34 25.97 -5.37 -7.91
C HIS A 34 25.51 -4.99 -9.34
N SER A 35 24.80 -5.87 -10.05
CA SER A 35 24.16 -5.49 -11.31
C SER A 35 23.23 -4.30 -11.05
N PRO A 36 23.40 -3.16 -11.75
CA PRO A 36 22.61 -1.98 -11.48
C PRO A 36 21.13 -2.24 -11.79
N LEU A 37 20.25 -1.59 -11.02
CA LEU A 37 18.83 -1.56 -11.33
C LEU A 37 18.62 -0.74 -12.60
N THR A 38 18.09 -1.37 -13.63
CA THR A 38 17.62 -0.76 -14.86
C THR A 38 16.12 -0.57 -14.78
N ILE A 39 15.67 0.68 -14.92
CA ILE A 39 14.25 1.02 -15.01
C ILE A 39 13.76 0.55 -16.38
N LYS A 40 12.82 -0.40 -16.40
CA LYS A 40 12.17 -0.91 -17.63
C LYS A 40 11.04 -0.01 -18.05
N THR A 41 10.23 0.45 -17.10
CA THR A 41 9.09 1.34 -17.31
C THR A 41 8.65 1.96 -15.99
N HIS A 42 7.68 2.87 -16.05
CA HIS A 42 7.00 3.41 -14.89
C HIS A 42 5.51 3.58 -15.19
N PHE A 43 4.69 3.58 -14.14
CA PHE A 43 3.26 3.86 -14.24
C PHE A 43 2.75 4.48 -12.95
N ASP A 44 1.51 4.95 -12.97
CA ASP A 44 0.77 5.36 -11.79
C ASP A 44 -0.62 4.72 -11.79
N THR A 45 -1.34 4.83 -10.68
CA THR A 45 -2.68 4.26 -10.50
C THR A 45 -3.70 5.35 -10.13
N PRO A 46 -5.02 5.15 -10.25
CA PRO A 46 -6.00 6.21 -9.99
C PRO A 46 -5.96 6.76 -8.55
N HIS A 47 -6.03 8.09 -8.37
CA HIS A 47 -5.78 8.77 -7.08
C HIS A 47 -6.91 8.65 -6.04
N LEU A 48 -8.02 7.97 -6.36
CA LEU A 48 -9.15 7.73 -5.46
C LEU A 48 -9.72 9.02 -4.84
N GLY A 49 -9.81 10.10 -5.61
CA GLY A 49 -10.34 11.40 -5.16
C GLY A 49 -9.41 12.17 -4.21
N LEU A 50 -8.10 11.89 -4.25
CA LEU A 50 -7.05 12.64 -3.56
C LEU A 50 -6.33 13.59 -4.52
N PRO A 51 -5.78 14.73 -4.05
CA PRO A 51 -5.71 15.16 -2.65
C PRO A 51 -7.06 15.65 -2.09
N GLN A 52 -7.26 15.51 -0.77
CA GLN A 52 -8.45 16.04 -0.07
C GLN A 52 -8.05 16.85 1.18
N LYS A 53 -8.88 17.81 1.59
CA LYS A 53 -8.68 18.56 2.85
C LYS A 53 -9.46 17.90 3.98
N VAL A 54 -8.79 17.59 5.09
CA VAL A 54 -9.42 17.05 6.31
C VAL A 54 -8.86 17.76 7.53
N ALA A 55 -9.74 18.37 8.33
CA ALA A 55 -9.39 19.16 9.51
C ALA A 55 -8.27 20.20 9.23
N GLY A 56 -8.43 20.97 8.15
CA GLY A 56 -7.47 22.01 7.73
C GLY A 56 -6.18 21.50 7.09
N ARG A 57 -5.97 20.19 6.98
CA ARG A 57 -4.73 19.60 6.46
C ARG A 57 -4.95 18.87 5.14
N THR A 58 -3.93 18.87 4.28
CA THR A 58 -3.96 18.16 2.99
C THR A 58 -3.65 16.68 3.17
N CYS A 59 -4.51 15.81 2.64
CA CYS A 59 -4.28 14.38 2.48
C CYS A 59 -3.90 14.12 1.02
N PRO A 60 -2.61 13.95 0.69
CA PRO A 60 -2.17 13.61 -0.67
C PRO A 60 -2.46 12.14 -1.07
N PRO A 61 -2.38 11.78 -2.37
CA PRO A 61 -2.57 10.41 -2.90
C PRO A 61 -1.43 9.43 -2.54
N ASP A 62 -0.97 9.39 -1.30
CA ASP A 62 0.26 8.69 -0.95
C ASP A 62 0.12 7.17 -0.87
N PHE A 63 1.11 6.47 -1.43
CA PHE A 63 1.26 5.02 -1.30
C PHE A 63 1.88 4.62 0.06
N GLY A 64 1.36 3.57 0.70
CA GLY A 64 1.89 3.04 1.96
C GLY A 64 2.62 1.71 1.85
N GLY A 65 2.66 1.10 0.67
CA GLY A 65 3.30 -0.19 0.48
C GLY A 65 2.79 -0.88 -0.77
N ALA A 66 3.43 -1.99 -1.13
CA ALA A 66 2.91 -2.87 -2.15
C ALA A 66 3.29 -4.32 -1.88
N ALA A 67 2.52 -5.24 -2.45
CA ALA A 67 2.82 -6.67 -2.47
C ALA A 67 2.46 -7.25 -3.83
N VAL A 68 3.21 -8.26 -4.29
CA VAL A 68 2.83 -9.05 -5.46
C VAL A 68 2.19 -10.35 -4.98
N PHE A 69 1.08 -10.74 -5.61
CA PHE A 69 0.52 -12.08 -5.46
C PHE A 69 -0.08 -12.54 -6.79
N GLY A 70 0.45 -13.65 -7.33
CA GLY A 70 0.10 -14.13 -8.67
C GLY A 70 0.52 -13.13 -9.76
N ASP A 71 -0.42 -12.78 -10.63
CA ASP A 71 -0.23 -11.81 -11.72
C ASP A 71 -0.65 -10.38 -11.37
N PHE A 72 -0.76 -10.09 -10.08
CA PHE A 72 -1.25 -8.80 -9.60
C PHE A 72 -0.29 -8.14 -8.61
N LEU A 73 -0.20 -6.82 -8.73
CA LEU A 73 0.39 -5.93 -7.73
C LEU A 73 -0.72 -5.30 -6.90
N TYR A 74 -0.60 -5.39 -5.58
CA TYR A 74 -1.52 -4.79 -4.62
C TYR A 74 -0.85 -3.57 -4.04
N VAL A 75 -1.41 -2.39 -4.31
CA VAL A 75 -0.85 -1.10 -3.91
C VAL A 75 -1.69 -0.53 -2.77
N LEU A 76 -1.04 -0.27 -1.63
CA LEU A 76 -1.69 0.27 -0.44
C LEU A 76 -1.78 1.80 -0.54
N TYR A 77 -2.97 2.35 -0.38
CA TYR A 77 -3.22 3.79 -0.30
C TYR A 77 -3.52 4.21 1.13
N ARG A 78 -2.59 4.97 1.73
CA ARG A 78 -2.67 5.40 3.14
C ARG A 78 -3.88 6.27 3.39
N ASN A 79 -3.94 7.41 2.69
CA ASN A 79 -4.95 8.43 2.92
C ASN A 79 -6.34 8.04 2.38
N ALA A 80 -6.39 7.20 1.33
CA ALA A 80 -7.64 6.66 0.80
C ALA A 80 -8.18 5.49 1.64
N ARG A 81 -7.34 4.89 2.51
CA ARG A 81 -7.66 3.67 3.27
C ARG A 81 -8.17 2.55 2.36
N ALA A 82 -7.42 2.31 1.29
CA ALA A 82 -7.78 1.36 0.25
C ALA A 82 -6.56 0.60 -0.27
N ILE A 83 -6.82 -0.51 -0.93
CA ILE A 83 -5.85 -1.32 -1.66
C ILE A 83 -6.32 -1.38 -3.11
N GLN A 84 -5.46 -1.04 -4.05
CA GLN A 84 -5.71 -1.22 -5.47
C GLN A 84 -5.02 -2.49 -5.97
N LYS A 85 -5.75 -3.34 -6.67
CA LYS A 85 -5.24 -4.50 -7.39
C LYS A 85 -4.93 -4.07 -8.82
N VAL A 86 -3.68 -4.24 -9.24
CA VAL A 86 -3.16 -3.83 -10.54
C VAL A 86 -2.72 -5.07 -11.29
N ASP A 87 -3.20 -5.22 -12.52
CA ASP A 87 -2.76 -6.28 -13.43
C ASP A 87 -1.32 -6.00 -13.90
N LEU A 88 -0.41 -6.97 -13.70
CA LEU A 88 1.02 -6.77 -13.99
C LEU A 88 1.37 -6.80 -15.48
N LYS A 89 0.45 -7.21 -16.35
CA LYS A 89 0.64 -7.23 -17.80
C LYS A 89 0.24 -5.89 -18.43
N THR A 90 -0.84 -5.30 -17.94
CA THR A 90 -1.46 -4.11 -18.52
C THR A 90 -1.26 -2.84 -17.69
N PHE A 91 -0.79 -2.99 -16.44
CA PHE A 91 -0.69 -1.94 -15.43
C PHE A 91 -2.01 -1.21 -15.13
N LYS A 92 -3.14 -1.80 -15.51
CA LYS A 92 -4.46 -1.27 -15.19
C LYS A 92 -4.88 -1.71 -13.80
N THR A 93 -5.51 -0.79 -13.07
CA THR A 93 -6.21 -1.13 -11.83
C THR A 93 -7.46 -1.92 -12.18
N VAL A 94 -7.56 -3.16 -11.69
CA VAL A 94 -8.67 -4.08 -11.96
C VAL A 94 -9.66 -4.19 -10.80
N ALA A 95 -9.24 -3.83 -9.58
CA ALA A 95 -10.13 -3.78 -8.42
C ALA A 95 -9.61 -2.80 -7.36
N THR A 96 -10.50 -2.32 -6.51
CA THR A 96 -10.17 -1.50 -5.33
C THR A 96 -10.94 -2.01 -4.13
N GLN A 97 -10.25 -2.29 -3.02
CA GLN A 97 -10.84 -2.70 -1.76
C GLN A 97 -10.61 -1.63 -0.71
N SER A 98 -11.68 -1.10 -0.11
CA SER A 98 -11.56 -0.21 1.04
C SER A 98 -11.43 -1.01 2.33
N PHE A 99 -10.58 -0.54 3.25
CA PHE A 99 -10.51 -0.99 4.63
C PHE A 99 -10.94 0.10 5.62
N ALA A 100 -11.54 1.19 5.13
CA ALA A 100 -11.89 2.36 5.94
C ALA A 100 -12.83 2.03 7.11
N LYS A 101 -13.78 1.11 6.90
CA LYS A 101 -14.71 0.65 7.95
C LYS A 101 -13.98 -0.08 9.08
N THR A 102 -13.02 -0.95 8.74
CA THR A 102 -12.32 -1.76 9.74
C THR A 102 -11.41 -0.94 10.64
N VAL A 103 -10.83 0.14 10.10
CA VAL A 103 -9.91 1.01 10.86
C VAL A 103 -10.61 2.20 11.52
N LYS A 104 -11.94 2.31 11.35
CA LYS A 104 -12.72 3.38 11.95
C LYS A 104 -12.54 3.31 13.47
N ASN A 105 -12.18 4.44 14.08
CA ASN A 105 -11.95 4.55 15.52
C ASN A 105 -10.82 3.63 16.05
N LEU A 106 -9.92 3.11 15.21
CA LEU A 106 -8.81 2.28 15.72
C LEU A 106 -7.89 3.09 16.65
N TYR A 107 -7.59 4.34 16.28
CA TYR A 107 -6.80 5.28 17.05
C TYR A 107 -7.60 6.54 17.37
N THR A 108 -7.15 7.30 18.37
CA THR A 108 -7.78 8.56 18.81
C THR A 108 -7.90 9.65 17.74
N ARG A 109 -7.22 9.49 16.60
CA ARG A 109 -7.28 10.40 15.47
C ARG A 109 -7.55 9.64 14.19
N ASP A 110 -8.50 10.13 13.39
CA ASP A 110 -8.88 9.51 12.14
C ASP A 110 -8.03 10.02 10.94
N LYS A 111 -7.84 11.34 10.81
CA LYS A 111 -7.10 11.97 9.69
C LYS A 111 -6.45 13.33 10.04
N PRO A 112 -5.63 13.94 9.14
CA PRO A 112 -4.91 13.28 8.04
C PRO A 112 -3.84 12.29 8.52
N TYR A 113 -3.39 11.46 7.56
CA TYR A 113 -2.42 10.35 7.61
C TYR A 113 -3.03 8.97 7.89
N GLY A 114 -2.64 8.03 7.02
CA GLY A 114 -3.09 6.65 6.97
C GLY A 114 -2.03 5.73 7.53
N PHE A 115 -2.28 5.33 8.77
CA PHE A 115 -1.43 4.49 9.61
C PHE A 115 -0.93 3.20 8.93
N ALA A 116 -1.55 2.73 7.85
CA ALA A 116 -1.13 1.50 7.18
C ALA A 116 0.17 1.72 6.39
N GLU A 117 1.28 1.13 6.83
CA GLU A 117 2.63 1.30 6.24
C GLU A 117 3.18 0.05 5.56
N GLY A 118 2.38 -1.01 5.50
CA GLY A 118 2.81 -2.25 4.88
C GLY A 118 1.64 -3.16 4.60
N ILE A 119 1.83 -3.99 3.58
CA ILE A 119 0.84 -4.93 3.09
C ILE A 119 1.54 -6.25 2.76
N VAL A 120 0.88 -7.35 3.12
CA VAL A 120 1.19 -8.69 2.61
C VAL A 120 -0.12 -9.30 2.10
N VAL A 121 -0.06 -9.96 0.94
CA VAL A 121 -1.21 -10.64 0.34
C VAL A 121 -0.87 -12.11 0.15
N THR A 122 -1.76 -12.97 0.62
CA THR A 122 -1.70 -14.42 0.41
C THR A 122 -2.93 -14.88 -0.34
N GLN A 123 -3.04 -16.18 -0.59
CA GLN A 123 -4.23 -16.75 -1.22
C GLN A 123 -5.50 -16.49 -0.39
N ALA A 124 -5.39 -16.58 0.93
CA ALA A 124 -6.54 -16.53 1.85
C ALA A 124 -6.69 -15.18 2.56
N ASN A 125 -5.61 -14.43 2.76
CA ASN A 125 -5.62 -13.26 3.65
C ASN A 125 -4.88 -12.06 3.04
N ILE A 126 -5.27 -10.89 3.54
CA ILE A 126 -4.51 -9.64 3.42
C ILE A 126 -4.10 -9.24 4.83
N TYR A 127 -2.84 -8.85 4.99
CA TYR A 127 -2.31 -8.32 6.24
C TYR A 127 -1.90 -6.87 6.03
N LEU A 128 -2.27 -6.00 6.95
CA LEU A 128 -1.87 -4.59 6.96
C LEU A 128 -1.23 -4.26 8.31
N ILE A 129 -0.03 -3.68 8.29
CA ILE A 129 0.65 -3.20 9.51
C ILE A 129 0.42 -1.69 9.66
N PHE A 130 0.13 -1.27 10.89
CA PHE A 130 -0.21 0.11 11.21
C PHE A 130 0.88 0.77 12.06
N ASP A 131 1.60 1.75 11.53
CA ASP A 131 2.38 2.71 12.32
C ASP A 131 1.42 3.75 12.91
N ASN A 132 1.15 3.60 14.20
CA ASN A 132 0.22 4.44 14.92
C ASN A 132 0.78 5.82 15.27
N ASN A 133 2.04 6.15 14.94
CA ASN A 133 2.67 7.44 15.26
C ASN A 133 2.51 7.80 16.75
N ALA A 134 2.75 6.81 17.62
CA ALA A 134 2.53 6.87 19.07
C ALA A 134 1.09 7.25 19.51
N ARG A 135 0.09 7.22 18.62
CA ARG A 135 -1.31 7.49 18.97
C ARG A 135 -1.89 6.32 19.75
N ALA A 136 -2.60 6.66 20.82
CA ALA A 136 -3.30 5.66 21.61
C ALA A 136 -4.49 5.07 20.84
N ARG A 137 -4.83 3.82 21.14
CA ARG A 137 -6.09 3.21 20.71
C ARG A 137 -7.27 3.89 21.39
N ILE A 138 -8.40 4.05 20.69
CA ILE A 138 -9.55 4.78 21.25
C ILE A 138 -10.09 4.13 22.53
N ASN A 139 -10.13 2.80 22.57
CA ASN A 139 -10.66 2.01 23.70
C ASN A 139 -9.59 1.64 24.73
N GLN A 140 -8.33 2.01 24.51
CA GLN A 140 -7.22 1.70 25.40
C GLN A 140 -6.25 2.89 25.43
N PRO A 141 -6.57 3.96 26.20
CA PRO A 141 -5.83 5.24 26.15
C PRO A 141 -4.34 5.15 26.49
N LYS A 142 -3.91 4.10 27.20
CA LYS A 142 -2.50 3.83 27.51
C LYS A 142 -1.80 2.96 26.46
N ASN A 143 -2.55 2.30 25.57
CA ASN A 143 -2.00 1.42 24.55
C ASN A 143 -1.62 2.23 23.30
N ARG A 144 -0.31 2.35 23.07
CA ARG A 144 0.31 3.01 21.90
C ARG A 144 1.05 2.01 21.00
N GLN A 145 0.68 0.73 21.05
CA GLN A 145 1.30 -0.27 20.18
C GLN A 145 0.75 -0.16 18.75
N PRO A 146 1.60 -0.41 17.74
CA PRO A 146 1.18 -0.71 16.37
C PRO A 146 0.08 -1.80 16.31
N ALA A 147 -0.60 -1.89 15.17
CA ALA A 147 -1.60 -2.93 14.94
C ALA A 147 -1.30 -3.70 13.66
N LEU A 148 -1.36 -5.02 13.75
CA LEU A 148 -1.47 -5.89 12.58
C LEU A 148 -2.95 -6.23 12.39
N LEU A 149 -3.50 -5.91 11.23
CA LEU A 149 -4.84 -6.31 10.84
C LEU A 149 -4.75 -7.44 9.83
N ALA A 150 -5.52 -8.50 10.04
CA ALA A 150 -5.69 -9.60 9.11
C ALA A 150 -7.14 -9.61 8.61
N PHE A 151 -7.29 -9.65 7.28
CA PHE A 151 -8.58 -9.69 6.61
C PHE A 151 -8.64 -10.95 5.75
N THR A 152 -9.78 -11.63 5.74
CA THR A 152 -10.05 -12.61 4.69
C THR A 152 -10.01 -11.90 3.34
N ARG A 153 -9.25 -12.44 2.40
CA ARG A 153 -9.16 -11.91 1.05
C ARG A 153 -10.51 -12.11 0.34
N PRO A 154 -11.17 -11.05 -0.15
CA PRO A 154 -12.40 -11.20 -0.91
C PRO A 154 -12.19 -12.13 -2.11
N LYS A 155 -13.25 -12.87 -2.47
CA LYS A 155 -13.21 -13.72 -3.67
C LYS A 155 -12.89 -12.85 -4.88
N ASP A 156 -11.97 -13.33 -5.72
CA ASP A 156 -11.47 -12.64 -6.92
C ASP A 156 -10.68 -11.34 -6.68
N PHE A 157 -10.44 -10.98 -5.40
CA PHE A 157 -9.52 -9.91 -5.02
C PHE A 157 -8.10 -10.43 -4.84
#